data_AF-A0A183EHB8-F1
#
_entry.id   AF-A0A183EHB8-F1
#
_cell.length_a   1.000
_cell.length_b   1.000
_cell.length_c   1.000
_cell.angle_alpha   90.00
_cell.angle_beta   90.00
_cell.angle_gamma   90.00
#
_symmetry.space_group_name_H-M   'P 1'
#
loop_
_entity.id
_entity.type
_entity.pdbx_description
1 polymer ?
#
loop_
_entity_poly.entity_id
_entity_poly.type
_entity_poly.pdbx_seq_one_letter_code
_entity_poly.pdbx_strand_id
1 'polypeptide(L)'
;MGWKVYTVPETATILLGGGVKFAELSPKQAYEFQKDVLLTLLRIETVLFNQANLSTSERVLVICDRGAMDPSAYISKECWTKILEELNLDQFSLREDRYDQIVHMTTAADGAAEYYTLANNATRKEGIQQAIEQDRLTCAAWLGHPRVDVIDNVECKSFEDKILKLIA
;
A
#
# COMPACT_ATOMS: atom_id res chain seq x y z
N MET A 1 -25.34 4.13 -16.03
CA MET A 1 -24.09 3.38 -16.24
C MET A 1 -23.32 3.42 -14.94
N GLY A 2 -22.91 2.28 -14.40
CA GLY A 2 -22.21 2.23 -13.11
C GLY A 2 -21.09 1.20 -13.16
N TRP A 3 -20.01 1.48 -12.43
CA TRP A 3 -18.93 0.53 -12.21
C TRP A 3 -19.29 -0.37 -11.03
N LYS A 4 -19.03 -1.67 -11.15
CA LYS A 4 -18.99 -2.59 -10.02
C LYS A 4 -17.62 -2.43 -9.35
N VAL A 5 -17.58 -1.93 -8.12
CA VAL A 5 -16.32 -1.67 -7.41
C VAL A 5 -16.10 -2.73 -6.33
N TYR A 6 -14.93 -3.32 -6.29
CA TYR A 6 -14.41 -4.15 -5.20
C TYR A 6 -13.26 -3.40 -4.51
N THR A 7 -13.12 -3.59 -3.21
CA THR A 7 -12.05 -2.95 -2.43
C THR A 7 -11.26 -4.01 -1.66
N VAL A 8 -9.96 -4.08 -1.91
CA VAL A 8 -9.03 -4.88 -1.10
C VAL A 8 -8.61 -4.02 0.10
N PRO A 9 -8.90 -4.43 1.35
CA PRO A 9 -8.53 -3.67 2.53
C PRO A 9 -7.03 -3.74 2.84
N GLU A 10 -6.51 -2.74 3.55
CA GLU A 10 -5.13 -2.73 4.03
C GLU A 10 -4.84 -3.94 4.95
N THR A 11 -3.97 -4.82 4.47
CA THR A 11 -3.67 -6.09 5.15
C THR A 11 -2.94 -5.87 6.48
N ALA A 12 -2.06 -4.87 6.56
CA ALA A 12 -1.37 -4.54 7.81
C ALA A 12 -2.38 -4.19 8.92
N THR A 13 -3.41 -3.41 8.59
CA THR A 13 -4.49 -3.06 9.53
C THR A 13 -5.28 -4.28 9.99
N ILE A 14 -5.50 -5.29 9.14
CA ILE A 14 -6.12 -6.56 9.55
C ILE A 14 -5.27 -7.27 10.61
N LEU A 15 -3.96 -7.40 10.38
CA LEU A 15 -3.06 -8.09 11.31
C LEU A 15 -2.89 -7.32 12.63
N LEU A 16 -2.72 -6.00 12.57
CA LEU A 16 -2.60 -5.14 13.75
C LEU A 16 -3.91 -5.11 14.55
N GLY A 17 -5.06 -5.09 13.86
CA GLY A 17 -6.39 -5.22 14.48
C GLY A 17 -6.60 -6.59 15.15
N GLY A 18 -5.91 -7.63 14.69
CA GLY A 18 -5.87 -8.96 15.30
C GLY A 18 -5.06 -9.04 16.60
N GLY A 19 -4.48 -7.93 17.07
CA GLY A 19 -3.72 -7.86 18.32
C GLY A 19 -2.20 -7.89 18.14
N VAL A 20 -1.70 -7.93 16.90
CA VAL A 20 -0.26 -7.76 16.65
C VAL A 20 0.15 -6.33 16.97
N LYS A 21 1.16 -6.18 17.81
CA LYS A 21 1.72 -4.87 18.16
C LYS A 21 3.11 -4.74 17.57
N PHE A 22 3.21 -4.04 16.45
CA PHE A 22 4.48 -3.89 15.72
C PHE A 22 5.63 -3.38 16.60
N ALA A 23 5.34 -2.46 17.52
CA ALA A 23 6.34 -1.90 18.45
C ALA A 23 6.91 -2.90 19.47
N GLU A 24 6.26 -4.06 19.66
CA GLU A 24 6.69 -5.11 20.60
C GLU A 24 7.46 -6.24 19.87
N LEU A 25 7.62 -6.16 18.55
CA LEU A 25 8.25 -7.21 17.75
C LEU A 25 9.79 -7.10 17.82
N SER A 26 10.45 -8.23 18.06
CA SER A 26 11.88 -8.37 17.80
C SER A 26 12.19 -8.28 16.29
N PRO A 27 13.44 -8.03 15.88
CA PRO A 27 13.81 -7.98 14.46
C PRO A 27 13.39 -9.22 13.66
N LYS A 28 13.50 -10.42 14.26
CA LYS A 28 13.04 -11.67 13.64
C LYS A 28 11.51 -11.69 13.49
N GLN A 29 10.77 -11.25 14.49
CA GLN A 29 9.30 -11.20 14.41
C GLN A 29 8.83 -10.13 13.42
N ALA A 30 9.51 -9.00 13.31
CA ALA A 30 9.22 -7.98 12.31
C ALA A 30 9.43 -8.51 10.88
N TYR A 31 10.49 -9.30 10.66
CA TYR A 31 10.71 -10.00 9.39
C TYR A 31 9.56 -10.94 9.03
N GLU A 32 9.18 -11.85 9.95
CA GLU A 32 8.06 -12.77 9.72
C GLU A 32 6.73 -12.02 9.55
N PHE A 33 6.52 -10.94 10.29
CA PHE A 33 5.32 -10.10 10.14
C PHE A 33 5.20 -9.53 8.73
N GLN A 34 6.28 -9.03 8.13
CA GLN A 34 6.23 -8.47 6.77
C GLN A 34 6.00 -9.55 5.71
N LYS A 35 6.54 -10.76 5.94
CA LYS A 35 6.23 -11.95 5.15
C LYS A 35 4.76 -12.34 5.25
N ASP A 36 4.19 -12.33 6.45
CA ASP A 36 2.78 -12.63 6.70
C ASP A 36 1.84 -11.57 6.11
N VAL A 37 2.22 -10.28 6.15
CA VAL A 37 1.52 -9.20 5.46
C VAL A 37 1.46 -9.50 3.96
N LEU A 38 2.60 -9.83 3.33
CA LEU A 38 2.65 -10.12 1.89
C LEU A 38 1.78 -11.33 1.52
N LEU A 39 1.91 -12.46 2.24
CA LEU A 39 1.11 -13.66 1.98
C LEU A 39 -0.39 -13.41 2.13
N THR A 40 -0.77 -12.69 3.18
CA THR A 40 -2.17 -12.38 3.44
C THR A 40 -2.73 -11.44 2.38
N LEU A 41 -1.95 -10.42 1.97
CA LEU A 41 -2.29 -9.47 0.92
C LEU A 41 -2.55 -10.21 -0.40
N LEU A 42 -1.61 -11.06 -0.83
CA LEU A 42 -1.75 -11.84 -2.06
C LEU A 42 -2.98 -12.74 -2.03
N ARG A 43 -3.32 -13.30 -0.86
CA ARG A 43 -4.50 -14.15 -0.71
C ARG A 43 -5.81 -13.37 -0.81
N ILE A 44 -5.92 -12.24 -0.10
CA ILE A 44 -7.13 -11.40 -0.12
C ILE A 44 -7.35 -10.85 -1.54
N GLU A 45 -6.30 -10.37 -2.18
CA GLU A 45 -6.34 -9.88 -3.56
C GLU A 45 -6.81 -10.98 -4.51
N THR A 46 -6.24 -12.19 -4.42
CA THR A 46 -6.68 -13.33 -5.24
C THR A 46 -8.17 -13.62 -5.07
N VAL A 47 -8.69 -13.58 -3.84
CA VAL A 47 -10.11 -13.83 -3.56
C VAL A 47 -10.98 -12.76 -4.20
N LEU A 48 -10.62 -11.48 -4.07
CA LEU A 48 -11.41 -10.38 -4.61
C LEU A 48 -11.30 -10.27 -6.14
N PHE A 49 -10.13 -10.56 -6.72
CA PHE A 49 -9.95 -10.65 -8.16
C PHE A 49 -10.80 -11.77 -8.76
N ASN A 50 -10.88 -12.93 -8.09
CA ASN A 50 -11.79 -14.00 -8.51
C ASN A 50 -13.26 -13.55 -8.48
N GLN A 51 -13.69 -12.81 -7.46
CA GLN A 51 -15.06 -12.26 -7.40
C GLN A 51 -15.30 -11.21 -8.49
N ALA A 52 -14.31 -10.39 -8.81
CA ALA A 52 -14.37 -9.42 -9.89
C ALA A 52 -14.52 -10.10 -11.25
N ASN A 53 -13.73 -11.16 -11.51
CA ASN A 53 -13.77 -11.94 -12.74
C ASN A 53 -15.08 -12.72 -12.95
N LEU A 54 -15.75 -13.11 -11.87
CA LEU A 54 -17.07 -13.75 -11.92
C LEU A 54 -18.22 -12.76 -12.08
N SER A 55 -17.96 -11.46 -11.98
CA SER A 55 -18.99 -10.43 -12.13
C SER A 55 -19.54 -10.41 -13.56
N THR A 56 -20.85 -10.29 -13.70
CA THR A 56 -21.52 -10.09 -15.00
C THR A 56 -21.56 -8.63 -15.44
N SER A 57 -20.98 -7.72 -14.66
CA SER A 57 -20.95 -6.29 -14.96
C SER A 57 -19.93 -6.01 -16.07
N GLU A 58 -20.32 -5.20 -17.07
CA GLU A 58 -19.43 -4.81 -18.18
C GLU A 58 -18.23 -3.99 -17.70
N ARG A 59 -18.37 -3.26 -16.59
CA ARG A 59 -17.32 -2.41 -16.01
C ARG A 59 -17.09 -2.79 -14.55
N VAL A 60 -15.91 -3.34 -14.28
CA VAL A 60 -15.48 -3.76 -12.95
C VAL A 60 -14.18 -3.03 -12.60
N LEU A 61 -14.12 -2.47 -11.40
CA LEU A 61 -12.92 -1.84 -10.84
C LEU A 61 -12.58 -2.52 -9.52
N VAL A 62 -11.30 -2.83 -9.32
CA VAL A 62 -10.79 -3.28 -8.02
C VAL A 62 -9.83 -2.22 -7.50
N ILE A 63 -10.12 -1.67 -6.33
CA ILE A 63 -9.26 -0.70 -5.66
C ILE A 63 -8.52 -1.43 -4.54
N CYS A 64 -7.20 -1.42 -4.58
CA CYS A 64 -6.37 -2.02 -3.54
C CYS A 64 -5.86 -0.94 -2.58
N ASP A 65 -6.20 -1.04 -1.31
CA ASP A 65 -5.60 -0.26 -0.25
C ASP A 65 -4.29 -0.94 0.16
N ARG A 66 -3.16 -0.36 -0.30
CA ARG A 66 -1.81 -0.95 -0.34
C ARG A 66 -1.60 -2.02 -1.41
N GLY A 67 -0.34 -2.30 -1.71
CA GLY A 67 0.06 -3.32 -2.70
C GLY A 67 1.27 -4.16 -2.28
N ALA A 68 1.58 -5.17 -3.09
CA ALA A 68 2.54 -6.22 -2.77
C ALA A 68 3.99 -5.74 -2.61
N MET A 69 4.34 -4.56 -3.14
CA MET A 69 5.66 -3.96 -2.93
C MET A 69 5.76 -3.15 -1.62
N ASP A 70 4.65 -2.80 -0.98
CA ASP A 70 4.66 -1.95 0.22
C ASP A 70 5.46 -2.55 1.39
N PRO A 71 5.39 -3.87 1.69
CA PRO A 71 6.22 -4.48 2.74
C PRO A 71 7.73 -4.24 2.57
N SER A 72 8.20 -4.11 1.32
CA SER A 72 9.62 -3.87 1.03
C SER A 72 10.13 -2.54 1.58
N ALA A 73 9.24 -1.56 1.79
CA ALA A 73 9.58 -0.26 2.35
C ALA A 73 9.79 -0.27 3.88
N TYR A 74 9.44 -1.36 4.56
CA TYR A 74 9.51 -1.49 6.02
C TYR A 74 10.60 -2.44 6.51
N ILE A 75 11.41 -2.98 5.61
CA ILE A 75 12.51 -3.91 5.91
C ILE A 75 13.75 -3.58 5.07
N SER A 76 14.90 -4.17 5.42
CA SER A 76 16.10 -4.03 4.61
C SER A 76 15.94 -4.76 3.27
N LYS A 77 16.70 -4.31 2.26
CA LYS A 77 16.69 -4.92 0.92
C LYS A 77 17.09 -6.40 0.98
N GLU A 78 18.05 -6.74 1.83
CA GLU A 78 18.52 -8.12 2.02
C GLU A 78 17.41 -9.01 2.60
N CYS A 79 16.67 -8.48 3.59
CA CYS A 79 15.51 -9.16 4.14
C CYS A 79 14.39 -9.32 3.09
N TRP A 80 14.14 -8.30 2.27
CA TRP A 80 13.14 -8.37 1.21
C TRP A 80 13.50 -9.44 0.16
N THR A 81 14.73 -9.44 -0.34
CA THR A 81 15.22 -10.48 -1.28
C THR A 81 15.04 -11.87 -0.68
N LYS A 82 15.38 -12.05 0.60
CA LYS A 82 15.20 -13.33 1.29
C LYS A 82 13.74 -13.76 1.38
N ILE A 83 12.81 -12.83 1.64
CA ILE A 83 11.37 -13.11 1.64
C ILE A 83 10.92 -13.59 0.26
N LEU A 84 11.34 -12.91 -0.81
CA LEU A 84 10.98 -13.28 -2.18
C LEU A 84 11.49 -14.68 -2.53
N GLU A 85 12.75 -15.00 -2.18
CA GLU A 85 13.33 -16.32 -2.38
C GLU A 85 12.57 -17.41 -1.59
N GLU A 86 12.28 -17.17 -0.31
CA GLU A 86 11.54 -18.11 0.55
C GLU A 86 10.11 -18.38 0.07
N LEU A 87 9.47 -17.36 -0.52
CA LEU A 87 8.11 -17.45 -1.05
C LEU A 87 8.06 -17.86 -2.52
N ASN A 88 9.22 -18.03 -3.16
CA ASN A 88 9.35 -18.27 -4.61
C ASN A 88 8.58 -17.23 -5.44
N LEU A 89 8.72 -15.96 -5.06
CA LEU A 89 8.13 -14.80 -5.73
C LEU A 89 9.18 -14.04 -6.51
N ASP A 90 8.75 -13.44 -7.61
CA ASP A 90 9.55 -12.55 -8.44
C ASP A 90 9.10 -11.11 -8.21
N GLN A 91 10.06 -10.22 -7.95
CA GLN A 91 9.77 -8.81 -7.72
C GLN A 91 9.11 -8.15 -8.93
N PHE A 92 9.53 -8.52 -10.15
CA PHE A 92 8.98 -7.95 -11.37
C PHE A 92 7.49 -8.29 -11.50
N SER A 93 7.10 -9.54 -11.27
CA SER A 93 5.71 -9.96 -11.28
C SER A 93 4.86 -9.25 -10.22
N LEU A 94 5.43 -9.02 -9.02
CA LEU A 94 4.73 -8.32 -7.93
C LEU A 94 4.49 -6.84 -8.23
N ARG A 95 5.44 -6.21 -8.91
CA ARG A 95 5.37 -4.78 -9.23
C ARG A 95 4.66 -4.57 -10.56
N GLU A 96 5.18 -5.07 -11.67
CA GLU A 96 4.77 -4.82 -13.07
C GLU A 96 3.49 -5.53 -13.54
N ASP A 97 3.26 -6.77 -13.13
CA ASP A 97 2.19 -7.59 -13.75
C ASP A 97 0.88 -7.63 -12.94
N ARG A 98 0.93 -7.21 -11.67
CA ARG A 98 -0.17 -7.41 -10.72
C ARG A 98 -1.20 -6.28 -10.69
N TYR A 99 -0.80 -5.06 -10.99
CA TYR A 99 -1.62 -3.86 -10.86
C TYR A 99 -1.68 -3.11 -12.19
N ASP A 100 -2.85 -2.64 -12.60
CA ASP A 100 -2.96 -1.84 -13.82
C ASP A 100 -2.38 -0.44 -13.65
N GLN A 101 -2.46 0.12 -12.44
CA GLN A 101 -2.02 1.47 -12.11
C GLN A 101 -1.68 1.52 -10.62
N ILE A 102 -0.61 2.24 -10.29
CA ILE A 102 -0.24 2.55 -8.91
C ILE A 102 -0.49 4.04 -8.68
N VAL A 103 -1.26 4.36 -7.65
CA VAL A 103 -1.55 5.72 -7.24
C VAL A 103 -0.90 5.98 -5.89
N HIS A 104 0.19 6.75 -5.89
CA HIS A 104 0.88 7.15 -4.66
C HIS A 104 0.34 8.51 -4.21
N MET A 105 -0.49 8.49 -3.16
CA MET A 105 -0.97 9.71 -2.52
C MET A 105 0.05 10.16 -1.46
N THR A 106 0.80 11.23 -1.75
CA THR A 106 1.83 11.73 -0.82
C THR A 106 1.23 12.06 0.55
N THR A 107 1.90 11.59 1.60
CA THR A 107 1.54 11.85 3.00
C THR A 107 1.27 13.32 3.27
N ALA A 108 0.28 13.63 4.11
CA ALA A 108 0.02 15.00 4.54
C ALA A 108 1.22 15.63 5.29
N ALA A 109 2.09 14.80 5.88
CA ALA A 109 3.31 15.29 6.52
C ALA A 109 4.22 16.07 5.55
N ASP A 110 4.18 15.77 4.25
CA ASP A 110 4.95 16.45 3.22
C ASP A 110 4.12 17.53 2.52
N GLY A 111 4.28 18.79 2.88
CA GLY A 111 3.62 19.92 2.22
C GLY A 111 2.20 20.25 2.70
N ALA A 112 1.59 19.44 3.57
CA ALA A 112 0.24 19.67 4.12
C ALA A 112 0.17 19.38 5.64
N ALA A 113 1.24 19.71 6.37
CA ALA A 113 1.46 19.25 7.74
C ALA A 113 0.36 19.67 8.74
N GLU A 114 -0.40 20.73 8.44
CA GLU A 114 -1.57 21.15 9.21
C GLU A 114 -2.70 20.10 9.25
N TYR A 115 -2.76 19.22 8.23
CA TYR A 115 -3.68 18.10 8.16
C TYR A 115 -3.07 16.78 8.70
N TYR A 116 -1.78 16.78 9.06
CA TYR A 116 -1.12 15.61 9.65
C TYR A 116 -1.50 15.50 11.13
N THR A 117 -2.59 14.78 11.39
CA THR A 117 -3.07 14.52 12.76
C THR A 117 -2.79 13.10 13.19
N LEU A 118 -2.36 12.92 14.45
CA LEU A 118 -2.25 11.61 15.10
C LEU A 118 -3.60 11.13 15.67
N ALA A 119 -4.63 11.98 15.62
CA ALA A 119 -5.93 11.72 16.25
C ALA A 119 -6.79 10.70 15.47
N ASN A 120 -6.62 10.60 14.15
CA ASN A 120 -7.50 9.80 13.30
C ASN A 120 -7.02 8.36 13.07
N ASN A 121 -5.81 8.00 13.51
CA ASN A 121 -5.27 6.64 13.39
C ASN A 121 -4.57 6.25 14.70
N ALA A 122 -5.23 5.44 15.53
CA ALA A 122 -4.68 4.92 16.80
C ALA A 122 -3.37 4.14 16.63
N THR A 123 -3.03 3.77 15.39
CA THR A 123 -1.84 3.02 15.00
C THR A 123 -0.66 3.91 14.58
N ARG A 124 -0.88 5.20 14.29
CA ARG A 124 0.18 6.12 13.81
C ARG A 124 0.94 6.72 14.99
N LYS A 125 2.24 6.44 15.07
CA LYS A 125 3.14 6.91 16.14
C LYS A 125 4.34 7.71 15.63
N GLU A 126 4.42 7.90 14.32
CA GLU A 126 5.57 8.46 13.62
C GLU A 126 5.53 9.99 13.63
N GLY A 127 6.68 10.62 13.91
CA GLY A 127 6.84 12.06 13.75
C GLY A 127 6.79 12.46 12.27
N ILE A 128 6.57 13.76 11.99
CA ILE A 128 6.45 14.29 10.62
C ILE A 128 7.62 13.84 9.73
N GLN A 129 8.87 13.98 10.20
CA GLN A 129 10.06 13.59 9.43
C GLN A 129 10.10 12.09 9.12
N GLN A 130 9.71 11.24 10.07
CA GLN A 130 9.65 9.78 9.87
C GLN A 130 8.59 9.42 8.84
N ALA A 131 7.41 10.06 8.92
CA ALA A 131 6.33 9.84 7.98
C ALA A 131 6.71 10.27 6.55
N ILE A 132 7.46 11.36 6.38
CA ILE A 132 7.99 11.79 5.08
C ILE A 132 8.98 10.77 4.52
N GLU A 133 9.93 10.32 5.35
CA GLU A 133 10.94 9.35 4.91
C GLU A 133 10.30 8.01 4.53
N GLN A 134 9.35 7.53 5.34
CA GLN A 134 8.62 6.31 5.05
C GLN A 134 7.78 6.43 3.77
N ASP A 135 7.14 7.57 3.53
CA ASP A 135 6.38 7.84 2.30
C ASP A 135 7.29 7.76 1.06
N ARG A 136 8.50 8.33 1.14
CA ARG A 136 9.51 8.27 0.07
C ARG A 136 9.97 6.85 -0.20
N LEU A 137 10.22 6.05 0.85
CA LEU A 137 10.59 4.63 0.71
C LEU A 137 9.46 3.83 0.06
N THR A 138 8.21 4.05 0.45
CA THR A 138 7.05 3.41 -0.16
C THR A 138 6.89 3.82 -1.62
N CYS A 139 6.99 5.11 -1.96
CA CYS A 139 6.98 5.56 -3.35
C CYS A 139 8.11 4.92 -4.17
N ALA A 140 9.31 4.82 -3.59
CA ALA A 140 10.49 4.24 -4.24
C ALA A 140 10.32 2.75 -4.55
N ALA A 141 9.57 2.01 -3.72
CA ALA A 141 9.30 0.59 -3.94
C ALA A 141 8.55 0.32 -5.26
N TRP A 142 7.77 1.30 -5.72
CA TRP A 142 6.99 1.20 -6.96
C TRP A 142 7.72 1.78 -8.19
N LEU A 143 8.88 2.40 -8.03
CA LEU A 143 9.68 2.87 -9.16
C LEU A 143 10.02 1.69 -10.08
N GLY A 144 9.63 1.81 -11.35
CA GLY A 144 9.76 0.75 -12.36
C GLY A 144 8.43 0.20 -12.86
N HIS A 145 7.33 0.39 -12.12
CA HIS A 145 6.01 0.06 -12.64
C HIS A 145 5.66 0.96 -13.85
N PRO A 146 5.08 0.44 -14.95
CA PRO A 146 4.82 1.22 -16.17
C PRO A 146 3.86 2.39 -15.99
N ARG A 147 2.98 2.33 -14.98
CA ARG A 147 1.92 3.31 -14.70
C ARG A 147 1.91 3.68 -13.22
N VAL A 148 2.71 4.67 -12.84
CA VAL A 148 2.76 5.21 -11.46
C VAL A 148 2.41 6.69 -11.50
N ASP A 149 1.36 7.06 -10.77
CA ASP A 149 0.93 8.43 -10.60
C ASP A 149 1.20 8.87 -9.16
N VAL A 150 2.03 9.90 -9.01
CA VAL A 150 2.38 10.47 -7.71
C VAL A 150 1.61 11.77 -7.51
N ILE A 151 0.73 11.80 -6.51
CA ILE A 151 -0.16 12.93 -6.23
C ILE A 151 0.37 13.68 -4.99
N ASP A 152 1.14 14.73 -5.26
CA ASP A 152 1.72 15.63 -4.26
C ASP A 152 0.70 16.56 -3.59
N ASN A 153 1.17 17.31 -2.59
CA ASN A 153 0.39 18.34 -1.89
C ASN A 153 0.65 19.76 -2.41
N VAL A 154 1.51 19.96 -3.42
CA VAL A 154 2.01 21.30 -3.79
C VAL A 154 0.90 22.18 -4.39
N GLU A 155 0.04 21.59 -5.22
CA GLU A 155 -1.06 22.29 -5.88
C GLU A 155 -2.45 21.88 -5.35
N CYS A 156 -2.50 21.07 -4.30
CA CYS A 156 -3.73 20.55 -3.72
C CYS A 156 -4.00 21.22 -2.37
N LYS A 157 -5.14 21.91 -2.24
CA LYS A 157 -5.58 22.55 -0.98
C LYS A 157 -6.54 21.67 -0.18
N SER A 158 -7.18 20.70 -0.82
CA SER A 158 -8.02 19.71 -0.16
C SER A 158 -7.79 18.29 -0.69
N PHE A 159 -8.42 17.31 -0.05
CA PHE A 159 -8.43 15.93 -0.53
C PHE A 159 -9.13 15.82 -1.89
N GLU A 160 -10.19 16.58 -2.11
CA GLU A 160 -10.89 16.64 -3.40
C GLU A 160 -9.97 17.10 -4.53
N ASP A 161 -9.07 18.06 -4.30
CA ASP A 161 -8.09 18.48 -5.31
C ASP A 161 -7.16 17.33 -5.71
N LYS A 162 -6.77 16.47 -4.76
CA LYS A 162 -5.99 15.27 -5.06
C LYS A 162 -6.77 14.28 -5.91
N ILE A 163 -8.05 14.09 -5.60
CA ILE A 163 -8.92 13.22 -6.39
C ILE A 163 -9.11 13.78 -7.80
N LEU A 164 -9.31 15.10 -7.93
CA LEU A 164 -9.41 15.77 -9.23
C LEU A 164 -8.12 15.62 -10.06
N LYS A 165 -6.95 15.74 -9.43
CA LYS A 165 -5.64 15.55 -10.08
C LYS A 165 -5.42 14.10 -10.54
N LEU A 166 -5.99 13.12 -9.83
CA LEU A 166 -5.93 11.71 -10.22
C LEU A 166 -6.83 11.37 -11.43
N ILE A 167 -8.00 12.00 -11.54
CA ILE A 167 -8.99 11.68 -12.59
C ILE A 167 -8.86 12.54 -13.86
N ALA A 168 -8.01 13.56 -13.84
CA ALA A 168 -7.80 14.51 -14.94
C ALA A 168 -6.95 13.90 -16.07
#